data_AF-A0A9D2JUF9-F1
#
_entry.id   AF-A0A9D2JUF9-F1
#
_cell.length_a   1.000
_cell.length_b   1.000
_cell.length_c   1.000
_cell.angle_alpha   90.00
_cell.angle_beta   90.00
_cell.angle_gamma   90.00
#
_symmetry.space_group_name_H-M   'P 1'
#
loop_
_entity.id
_entity.type
_entity.pdbx_description
1 polymer ?
#
loop_
_entity_poly.entity_id
_entity_poly.type
_entity_poly.pdbx_seq_one_letter_code
_entity_poly.pdbx_strand_id
1 'polypeptide(L)'
;MTDYTNEKTWPENTSEGSQFPLENEKPREHTTESTETQAPKYASTFEYQNVPVKMALFVLWRIHNKKYQVGSRIFFEEVRQHIPMNRIKYNEGLLFLEGTGMAVNEVVVVDKLPTSLIQRYGILTDE
;
A
#
# COMPACT_ATOMS: atom_id res chain seq x y z
N MET A 1 -12.76 58.46 -11.72
CA MET A 1 -11.98 59.11 -12.78
C MET A 1 -10.52 58.82 -12.48
N THR A 2 -10.03 57.65 -12.87
CA THR A 2 -9.36 57.34 -14.16
C THR A 2 -8.15 58.22 -14.38
N ASP A 3 -6.96 57.61 -14.40
CA ASP A 3 -6.15 57.59 -15.62
C ASP A 3 -5.23 56.36 -15.59
N TYR A 4 -5.56 55.42 -16.48
CA TYR A 4 -4.69 54.34 -16.95
C TYR A 4 -4.27 54.73 -18.37
N THR A 5 -2.98 54.79 -18.64
CA THR A 5 -2.41 54.44 -19.95
C THR A 5 -0.90 54.36 -19.81
N ASN A 6 -0.34 53.17 -20.00
CA ASN A 6 1.03 53.08 -20.48
C ASN A 6 1.05 52.05 -21.59
N GLU A 7 1.21 52.56 -22.81
CA GLU A 7 1.23 51.83 -24.06
C GLU A 7 2.55 51.05 -24.15
N LYS A 8 2.47 49.76 -24.45
CA LYS A 8 3.63 49.02 -24.94
C LYS A 8 3.21 48.19 -26.14
N THR A 9 3.54 48.74 -27.30
CA THR A 9 3.46 48.13 -28.62
C THR A 9 4.33 46.88 -28.69
N TRP A 10 3.76 45.78 -29.19
CA TRP A 10 4.49 44.58 -29.60
C TRP A 10 4.82 44.69 -31.10
N PRO A 11 6.01 44.29 -31.57
CA PRO A 11 6.23 44.11 -32.99
C PRO A 11 5.68 42.75 -33.46
N GLU A 12 4.89 42.78 -34.54
CA GLU A 12 4.63 41.64 -35.40
C GLU A 12 5.94 41.19 -36.07
N ASN A 13 6.18 39.89 -36.15
CA ASN A 13 7.09 39.34 -37.15
C ASN A 13 6.53 38.03 -37.70
N THR A 14 6.39 38.00 -39.02
CA THR A 14 5.82 36.92 -39.82
C THR A 14 6.93 36.19 -40.56
N SER A 15 6.84 34.86 -40.56
CA SER A 15 7.43 33.85 -41.46
C SER A 15 8.95 33.87 -41.73
N GLU A 16 9.60 32.72 -41.51
CA GLU A 16 10.10 31.88 -42.61
C GLU A 16 10.63 30.55 -42.07
N GLY A 17 10.40 29.48 -42.84
CA GLY A 17 10.67 28.11 -42.46
C GLY A 17 12.16 27.80 -42.29
N SER A 18 12.46 26.88 -41.38
CA SER A 18 13.65 26.05 -41.44
C SER A 18 13.33 24.70 -40.84
N GLN A 19 13.32 23.72 -41.72
CA GLN A 19 13.01 22.32 -41.52
C GLN A 19 14.29 21.65 -40.98
N PHE A 20 14.30 21.31 -39.70
CA PHE A 20 15.33 20.45 -39.09
C PHE A 20 14.75 19.06 -38.84
N PRO A 21 15.40 17.97 -39.26
CA PRO A 21 14.92 16.62 -38.97
C PRO A 21 15.31 16.27 -37.52
N LEU A 22 14.34 16.14 -36.64
CA LEU A 22 14.57 15.60 -35.30
C LEU A 22 14.53 14.08 -35.35
N GLU A 23 15.54 13.52 -34.70
CA GLU A 23 15.98 12.14 -34.73
C GLU A 23 14.94 11.16 -34.18
N ASN A 24 15.05 9.91 -34.64
CA ASN A 24 14.31 8.76 -34.18
C ASN A 24 14.49 8.51 -32.68
N GLU A 25 13.58 9.02 -31.84
CA GLU A 25 13.39 8.49 -30.50
C GLU A 25 12.31 7.41 -30.52
N LYS A 26 12.78 6.16 -30.62
CA LYS A 26 12.03 4.94 -30.38
C LYS A 26 11.29 5.06 -29.03
N PRO A 27 9.96 4.91 -28.96
CA PRO A 27 9.26 4.90 -27.68
C PRO A 27 9.82 3.76 -26.84
N ARG A 28 10.43 4.09 -25.70
CA ARG A 28 10.76 3.11 -24.66
C ARG A 28 9.44 2.63 -24.10
N GLU A 29 9.16 1.36 -24.33
CA GLU A 29 8.12 0.60 -23.66
C GLU A 29 8.30 0.77 -22.15
N HIS A 30 7.55 1.69 -21.55
CA HIS A 30 7.20 1.56 -20.16
C HIS A 30 6.18 0.45 -20.11
N THR A 31 6.67 -0.79 -20.06
CA THR A 31 5.94 -1.91 -19.50
C THR A 31 5.67 -1.52 -18.06
N THR A 32 4.57 -0.80 -17.83
CA THR A 32 3.82 -0.94 -16.59
C THR A 32 3.40 -2.40 -16.59
N GLU A 33 4.28 -3.24 -16.04
CA GLU A 33 3.89 -4.50 -15.43
C GLU A 33 2.83 -4.13 -14.41
N SER A 34 1.59 -4.21 -14.89
CA SER A 34 0.39 -4.23 -14.09
C SER A 34 0.63 -5.30 -13.04
N THR A 35 1.01 -4.88 -11.83
CA THR A 35 1.15 -5.78 -10.69
C THR A 35 -0.12 -6.58 -10.62
N GLU A 36 0.02 -7.85 -11.00
CA GLU A 36 -1.02 -8.85 -11.03
C GLU A 36 -1.74 -8.80 -9.68
N THR A 37 -3.02 -8.43 -9.71
CA THR A 37 -3.87 -8.40 -8.52
C THR A 37 -4.02 -9.83 -8.03
N GLN A 38 -3.06 -10.30 -7.22
CA GLN A 38 -3.05 -11.65 -6.67
C GLN A 38 -4.24 -11.82 -5.71
N ALA A 39 -4.98 -12.90 -5.91
CA ALA A 39 -6.11 -13.38 -5.12
C ALA A 39 -5.85 -13.33 -3.59
N PRO A 40 -6.91 -13.26 -2.74
CA PRO A 40 -6.77 -13.01 -1.31
C PRO A 40 -5.96 -14.10 -0.61
N LYS A 41 -4.70 -13.79 -0.25
CA LYS A 41 -3.72 -14.77 0.25
C LYS A 41 -3.88 -15.16 1.73
N TYR A 42 -4.58 -14.35 2.52
CA TYR A 42 -4.47 -14.42 3.99
C TYR A 42 -5.75 -14.85 4.72
N ALA A 43 -6.92 -14.42 4.23
CA ALA A 43 -8.20 -14.68 4.88
C ALA A 43 -9.37 -14.60 3.89
N SER A 44 -10.44 -15.38 4.11
CA SER A 44 -11.63 -15.35 3.24
C SER A 44 -12.38 -14.01 3.26
N THR A 45 -12.30 -13.29 4.39
CA THR A 45 -12.95 -11.99 4.56
C THR A 45 -12.07 -10.81 4.14
N PHE A 46 -10.84 -11.06 3.67
CA PHE A 46 -9.79 -10.06 3.54
C PHE A 46 -10.21 -8.82 2.74
N GLU A 47 -10.80 -9.01 1.55
CA GLU A 47 -11.07 -7.91 0.62
C GLU A 47 -12.04 -6.86 1.16
N TYR A 48 -12.99 -7.28 1.99
CA TYR A 48 -14.03 -6.41 2.55
C TYR A 48 -13.58 -5.61 3.78
N GLN A 49 -12.35 -5.84 4.26
CA GLN A 49 -11.84 -5.18 5.45
C GLN A 49 -11.19 -3.84 5.14
N ASN A 50 -11.20 -2.94 6.13
CA ASN A 50 -10.41 -1.73 6.07
C ASN A 50 -8.91 -2.05 6.18
N VAL A 51 -8.05 -1.10 5.78
CA VAL A 51 -6.59 -1.30 5.75
C VAL A 51 -5.98 -1.76 7.10
N PRO A 52 -6.35 -1.17 8.26
CA PRO A 52 -5.86 -1.65 9.57
C PRO A 52 -6.23 -3.09 9.86
N VAL A 53 -7.46 -3.50 9.54
CA VAL A 53 -7.90 -4.88 9.76
C VAL A 53 -7.22 -5.82 8.76
N LYS A 54 -7.06 -5.44 7.49
CA LYS A 54 -6.24 -6.20 6.53
C LYS A 54 -4.84 -6.47 7.08
N MET A 55 -4.20 -5.44 7.65
CA MET A 55 -2.90 -5.58 8.31
C MET A 55 -2.92 -6.60 9.44
N ALA A 56 -3.91 -6.52 10.34
CA ALA A 56 -4.05 -7.47 11.42
C ALA A 56 -4.27 -8.89 10.90
N LEU A 57 -5.12 -9.08 9.89
CA LEU A 57 -5.37 -10.40 9.28
C LEU A 57 -4.12 -11.01 8.66
N PHE A 58 -3.27 -10.19 8.03
CA PHE A 58 -1.96 -10.65 7.55
C PHE A 58 -1.09 -11.17 8.71
N VAL A 59 -1.00 -10.43 9.81
CA VAL A 59 -0.23 -10.87 10.99
C VAL A 59 -0.81 -12.14 11.60
N LEU A 60 -2.13 -12.21 11.75
CA LEU A 60 -2.83 -13.41 12.22
C LEU A 60 -2.53 -14.63 11.35
N TRP A 61 -2.55 -14.45 10.03
CA TRP A 61 -2.17 -15.50 9.09
C TRP A 61 -0.70 -15.94 9.26
N ARG A 62 0.23 -15.00 9.48
CA ARG A 62 1.65 -15.32 9.75
C ARG A 62 1.83 -16.13 11.02
N ILE A 63 1.10 -15.81 12.10
CA ILE A 63 1.14 -16.56 13.36
C ILE A 63 0.52 -17.96 13.16
N HIS A 64 -0.63 -18.05 12.50
CA HIS A 64 -1.33 -19.31 12.24
C HIS A 64 -0.45 -20.30 11.45
N ASN A 65 0.27 -19.78 10.46
CA ASN A 65 1.19 -20.55 9.62
C ASN A 65 2.62 -20.62 10.16
N LYS A 66 2.81 -20.33 11.47
CA LYS A 66 4.09 -20.44 12.19
C LYS A 66 5.26 -19.65 11.59
N LYS A 67 4.97 -18.67 10.73
CA LYS A 67 5.95 -17.71 10.20
C LYS A 67 6.34 -16.67 11.24
N TYR A 68 5.38 -16.30 12.09
CA TYR A 68 5.63 -15.57 13.33
C TYR A 68 5.42 -16.50 14.52
N GLN A 69 6.32 -16.41 15.48
CA GLN A 69 6.31 -17.15 16.74
C GLN A 69 6.34 -16.16 17.91
N VAL A 70 6.10 -16.65 19.13
CA VAL A 70 6.22 -15.81 20.35
C VAL A 70 7.57 -15.10 20.37
N GLY A 71 7.55 -13.78 20.63
CA GLY A 71 8.74 -12.93 20.61
C GLY A 71 9.11 -12.37 19.22
N SER A 72 8.42 -12.78 18.15
CA SER A 72 8.62 -12.20 16.82
C SER A 72 8.19 -10.74 16.81
N ARG A 73 9.00 -9.88 16.20
CA ARG A 73 8.69 -8.47 16.01
C ARG A 73 8.01 -8.26 14.67
N ILE A 74 6.92 -7.49 14.67
CA ILE A 74 6.16 -7.09 13.51
C ILE A 74 6.77 -5.78 13.01
N PHE A 75 7.42 -5.79 11.85
CA PHE A 75 8.04 -4.58 11.30
C PHE A 75 7.09 -3.87 10.34
N PHE A 76 6.96 -2.55 10.48
CA PHE A 76 6.14 -1.74 9.58
C PHE A 76 6.54 -1.92 8.11
N GLU A 77 7.83 -1.94 7.84
CA GLU A 77 8.39 -2.06 6.51
C GLU A 77 8.04 -3.41 5.86
N GLU A 78 8.10 -4.50 6.62
CA GLU A 78 7.69 -5.83 6.16
C GLU A 78 6.19 -5.83 5.80
N VAL A 79 5.35 -5.40 6.73
CA VAL A 79 3.89 -5.41 6.53
C VAL A 79 3.49 -4.51 5.35
N ARG A 80 4.13 -3.34 5.20
CA ARG A 80 3.85 -2.40 4.12
C ARG A 80 4.12 -2.95 2.72
N GLN A 81 5.05 -3.90 2.59
CA GLN A 81 5.31 -4.57 1.30
C GLN A 81 4.11 -5.41 0.84
N HIS A 82 3.34 -5.94 1.78
CA HIS A 82 2.15 -6.75 1.48
C HIS A 82 0.86 -5.93 1.46
N ILE A 83 0.78 -4.92 2.32
CA ILE A 83 -0.41 -4.10 2.50
C ILE A 83 0.02 -2.63 2.50
N PRO A 84 -0.11 -1.93 1.37
CA PRO A 84 0.27 -0.52 1.27
C PRO A 84 -0.50 0.33 2.30
N MET A 85 0.23 0.93 3.24
CA MET A 85 -0.35 1.76 4.30
C MET A 85 0.63 2.80 4.84
N ASN A 86 0.12 3.77 5.62
CA ASN A 86 0.91 4.73 6.38
C ASN A 86 1.07 4.30 7.85
N ARG A 87 1.91 5.03 8.62
CA ARG A 87 2.18 4.74 10.04
C ARG A 87 0.92 4.80 10.92
N ILE A 88 -0.03 5.69 10.63
CA ILE A 88 -1.27 5.82 11.42
C ILE A 88 -2.10 4.55 11.29
N LYS A 89 -2.31 4.06 10.06
CA LYS A 89 -3.08 2.84 9.78
C LYS A 89 -2.39 1.59 10.31
N TYR A 90 -1.06 1.56 10.29
CA TYR A 90 -0.29 0.51 10.94
C TYR A 90 -0.53 0.47 12.46
N ASN A 91 -0.47 1.62 13.13
CA ASN A 91 -0.74 1.70 14.58
C ASN A 91 -2.19 1.29 14.91
N GLU A 92 -3.18 1.70 14.09
CA GLU A 92 -4.56 1.22 14.23
C GLU A 92 -4.65 -0.32 14.13
N GLY A 93 -3.87 -0.94 13.24
CA GLY A 93 -3.80 -2.40 13.10
C GLY A 93 -3.12 -3.08 14.31
N LEU A 94 -2.08 -2.47 14.86
CA LEU A 94 -1.45 -2.94 16.09
C LEU A 94 -2.41 -2.89 17.28
N LEU A 95 -3.19 -1.82 17.43
CA LEU A 95 -4.21 -1.71 18.47
C LEU A 95 -5.27 -2.82 18.36
N PHE A 96 -5.61 -3.24 17.14
CA PHE A 96 -6.48 -4.40 16.95
C PHE A 96 -5.82 -5.70 17.44
N LEU A 97 -4.54 -5.91 17.12
CA LEU A 97 -3.79 -7.09 17.57
C LEU A 97 -3.61 -7.11 19.10
N GLU A 98 -3.45 -5.95 19.73
CA GLU A 98 -3.44 -5.77 21.18
C GLU A 98 -4.80 -6.08 21.80
N GLY A 99 -5.88 -5.53 21.23
CA GLY A 99 -7.24 -5.78 21.69
C GLY A 99 -7.68 -7.25 21.56
N THR A 100 -7.05 -8.00 20.65
CA THR A 100 -7.26 -9.46 20.52
C THR A 100 -6.27 -10.29 21.34
N GLY A 101 -5.28 -9.68 21.98
CA GLY A 101 -4.26 -10.34 22.79
C GLY A 101 -3.20 -11.11 21.99
N MET A 102 -3.05 -10.83 20.69
CA MET A 102 -2.16 -11.57 19.79
C MET A 102 -0.75 -10.97 19.74
N ALA A 103 -0.64 -9.66 19.90
CA ALA A 103 0.63 -8.93 19.96
C ALA A 103 0.53 -7.77 20.94
N VAL A 104 1.66 -7.34 21.49
CA VAL A 104 1.79 -6.14 22.34
C VAL A 104 3.02 -5.37 21.90
N ASN A 105 2.87 -4.07 21.63
CA ASN A 105 3.98 -3.20 21.24
C ASN A 105 4.85 -3.80 20.11
N GLU A 106 4.21 -4.17 19.00
CA GLU A 106 4.83 -4.82 17.83
C GLU A 106 5.39 -6.24 18.08
N VAL A 107 5.23 -6.83 19.26
CA VAL A 107 5.77 -8.17 19.57
C VAL A 107 4.64 -9.18 19.68
N VAL A 108 4.74 -10.29 18.95
CA VAL A 108 3.80 -11.40 19.05
C VAL A 108 3.94 -12.09 20.41
N VAL A 109 2.82 -12.28 21.11
CA VAL A 109 2.81 -12.84 22.49
C VAL A 109 2.14 -14.22 22.58
N VAL A 110 1.62 -14.74 21.46
CA VAL A 110 0.94 -16.04 21.41
C VAL A 110 1.61 -16.99 20.43
N ASP A 111 1.53 -18.29 20.71
CA ASP A 111 2.04 -19.32 19.80
C ASP A 111 0.99 -19.77 18.77
N LYS A 112 -0.29 -19.62 19.11
CA LYS A 112 -1.43 -20.17 18.38
C LYS A 112 -2.63 -19.24 18.48
N LEU A 113 -3.36 -19.10 17.38
CA LEU A 113 -4.58 -18.32 17.35
C LEU A 113 -5.73 -19.07 18.05
N PRO A 114 -6.57 -18.35 18.80
CA PRO A 114 -7.88 -18.83 19.22
C PRO A 114 -8.73 -19.27 18.02
N THR A 115 -9.40 -20.42 18.14
CA THR A 115 -10.29 -20.97 17.10
C THR A 115 -11.38 -19.97 16.69
N SER A 116 -11.86 -19.17 17.64
CA SER A 116 -12.86 -18.12 17.38
C SER A 116 -12.36 -17.07 16.39
N LEU A 117 -11.09 -16.65 16.45
CA LEU A 117 -10.52 -15.70 15.50
C LEU A 117 -10.34 -16.32 14.12
N ILE A 118 -9.87 -17.57 14.06
CA ILE A 118 -9.70 -18.32 12.81
C ILE A 118 -11.04 -18.41 12.09
N GLN A 119 -12.10 -18.82 12.78
CA GLN A 119 -13.43 -18.97 12.19
C GLN A 119 -14.07 -17.62 11.84
N ARG A 120 -13.95 -16.62 12.71
CA ARG A 120 -14.56 -15.30 12.52
C ARG A 120 -14.03 -14.58 11.29
N TYR A 121 -12.70 -14.64 11.09
CA TYR A 121 -12.05 -13.93 10.00
C TYR A 121 -11.75 -14.83 8.80
N GLY A 122 -11.90 -16.14 8.95
CA GLY A 122 -11.63 -17.14 7.92
C GLY A 122 -10.14 -17.17 7.55
N ILE A 123 -9.26 -17.23 8.57
CA ILE A 123 -7.81 -17.27 8.36
C ILE A 123 -7.43 -18.55 7.62
N LEU A 124 -6.70 -18.39 6.51
CA LEU A 124 -6.30 -19.50 5.64
C LEU A 124 -4.99 -20.15 6.10
N THR A 125 -4.80 -21.42 5.74
CA THR A 125 -3.53 -22.13 5.92
C THR A 125 -2.69 -21.99 4.64
N ASP A 126 -1.39 -21.82 4.78
CA ASP A 126 -0.40 -21.87 3.70
C ASP A 126 -0.23 -23.36 3.35
N GLU A 127 -0.76 -23.81 2.20
CA GLU A 127 -0.61 -25.20 1.70
C GLU A 127 0.80 -25.48 1.20
#